data_AF-A0A9D0UE27-F1
#
_entry.id   AF-A0A9D0UE27-F1
#
_cell.length_a   1.000
_cell.length_b   1.000
_cell.length_c   1.000
_cell.angle_alpha   90.00
_cell.angle_beta   90.00
_cell.angle_gamma   90.00
#
_symmetry.space_group_name_H-M   'P 1'
#
loop_
_entity.id
_entity.type
_entity.pdbx_description
1 polymer ?
#
loop_
_entity_poly.entity_id
_entity_poly.type
_entity_poly.pdbx_seq_one_letter_code
_entity_poly.pdbx_strand_id
1 'polypeptide(L)'
;MMTRFYCIDDPQQSLGQLISSLEFTPPVAGSVRSTLGSSLGCAVEQVGVLALRQSLQKANIRLGRDIIQQTLKRPLATLLADIHAPQIARVLTGHVVTTIDYQGAAVKVQCQNGQCFVADKVVITVPLAVLQQQRIQFDPPLPAGHQQAIARLGMGQGFKLRLQFSKAFWKKRLRQLIDTDGLFHFWIPDPAQAVMMVFYVAAAAEVLDEQAVLARVMDTLYMAFPLDIAPLLVSSQLENWSANPFIGGLYSFDAIGSEGARTQLQAPVADRLYLAGEATVEGYFATVDGAIESGRRAAQQILDRFAGAGPGDSL
;
A
#
# COMPACT_ATOMS: atom_id res chain seq x y z
N MET A 1 -23.43 -10.68 1.60
CA MET A 1 -22.33 -9.75 1.96
C MET A 1 -22.52 -8.37 1.34
N MET A 2 -22.45 -8.23 0.00
CA MET A 2 -22.43 -6.92 -0.67
C MET A 2 -23.61 -6.00 -0.32
N THR A 3 -24.85 -6.50 -0.30
CA THR A 3 -26.00 -5.68 0.08
C THR A 3 -25.88 -5.09 1.48
N ARG A 4 -25.42 -5.89 2.46
CA ARG A 4 -25.22 -5.41 3.84
C ARG A 4 -24.08 -4.41 3.93
N PHE A 5 -22.97 -4.64 3.22
CA PHE A 5 -21.84 -3.71 3.16
C PHE A 5 -22.28 -2.29 2.77
N TYR A 6 -23.16 -2.15 1.77
CA TYR A 6 -23.62 -0.84 1.31
C TYR A 6 -24.64 -0.16 2.24
N CYS A 7 -25.19 -0.85 3.25
CA CYS A 7 -26.18 -0.32 4.19
C CYS A 7 -25.61 0.04 5.57
N ILE A 8 -24.31 -0.15 5.80
CA ILE A 8 -23.69 0.09 7.10
C ILE A 8 -23.22 1.54 7.22
N ASP A 9 -23.75 2.25 8.20
CA ASP A 9 -23.40 3.62 8.54
C ASP A 9 -22.67 3.73 9.90
N ASP A 10 -22.37 2.61 10.55
CA ASP A 10 -21.61 2.59 11.81
C ASP A 10 -20.10 2.83 11.54
N PRO A 11 -19.52 3.95 12.01
CA PRO A 11 -18.10 4.24 11.81
C PRO A 11 -17.16 3.30 12.58
N GLN A 12 -17.67 2.56 13.57
CA GLN A 12 -16.90 1.63 14.39
C GLN A 12 -16.95 0.19 13.88
N GLN A 13 -17.84 -0.11 12.92
CA GLN A 13 -17.99 -1.47 12.44
C GLN A 13 -16.82 -1.86 11.52
N SER A 14 -16.11 -2.93 11.91
CA SER A 14 -15.04 -3.49 11.09
C SER A 14 -15.54 -4.47 10.04
N LEU A 15 -14.74 -4.69 8.99
CA LEU A 15 -15.04 -5.69 7.97
C LEU A 15 -15.07 -7.10 8.58
N GLY A 16 -14.22 -7.37 9.56
CA GLY A 16 -14.23 -8.61 10.35
C GLY A 16 -15.56 -8.84 11.09
N GLN A 17 -16.13 -7.80 11.72
CA GLN A 17 -17.44 -7.87 12.38
C GLN A 17 -18.57 -8.09 11.37
N LEU A 18 -18.51 -7.42 10.21
CA LEU A 18 -19.45 -7.65 9.12
C LEU A 18 -19.41 -9.10 8.65
N ILE A 19 -18.22 -9.67 8.42
CA ILE A 19 -18.08 -11.08 8.01
C ILE A 19 -18.68 -12.02 9.04
N SER A 20 -18.42 -11.81 10.33
CA SER A 20 -19.01 -12.62 11.40
C SER A 20 -20.54 -12.55 11.44
N SER A 21 -21.15 -11.42 11.06
CA SER A 21 -22.61 -11.25 11.03
C SER A 21 -23.32 -12.04 9.91
N LEU A 22 -22.58 -12.61 8.96
CA LEU A 22 -23.13 -13.27 7.77
C LEU A 22 -23.36 -14.77 7.94
N GLU A 23 -23.09 -15.32 9.13
CA GLU A 23 -23.36 -16.73 9.50
C GLU A 23 -22.75 -17.75 8.52
N PHE A 24 -21.58 -17.44 7.95
CA PHE A 24 -20.84 -18.40 7.14
C PHE A 24 -20.36 -19.59 7.98
N THR A 25 -20.25 -20.76 7.35
CA THR A 25 -19.53 -21.89 7.97
C THR A 25 -18.06 -21.51 8.21
N PRO A 26 -17.38 -22.08 9.21
CA PRO A 26 -16.01 -21.69 9.54
C PRO A 26 -15.03 -21.70 8.35
N PRO A 27 -15.00 -22.71 7.46
CA PRO A 27 -14.10 -22.71 6.31
C PRO A 27 -14.40 -21.59 5.31
N VAL A 28 -15.68 -21.26 5.10
CA VAL A 28 -16.10 -20.18 4.21
C VAL A 28 -15.73 -18.82 4.82
N ALA A 29 -15.97 -18.64 6.12
CA ALA A 29 -15.56 -17.43 6.84
C ALA A 29 -14.05 -17.23 6.76
N GLY A 30 -13.26 -18.28 6.99
CA GLY A 30 -11.80 -18.26 6.89
C GLY A 30 -11.33 -17.89 5.47
N SER A 31 -11.89 -18.52 4.43
CA SER A 31 -11.59 -18.21 3.04
C SER A 31 -11.89 -16.74 2.68
N VAL A 32 -13.04 -16.22 3.10
CA VAL A 32 -13.44 -14.82 2.85
C VAL A 32 -12.47 -13.86 3.57
N ARG A 33 -12.14 -14.15 4.83
CA ARG A 33 -11.19 -13.34 5.63
C ARG A 33 -9.81 -13.31 5.00
N SER A 34 -9.26 -14.47 4.65
CA SER A 34 -7.92 -14.60 4.05
C SER A 34 -7.84 -13.91 2.69
N THR A 35 -8.86 -14.08 1.84
CA THR A 35 -8.93 -13.43 0.52
C THR A 35 -8.96 -11.91 0.64
N LEU A 36 -9.85 -11.37 1.49
CA LEU A 36 -10.00 -9.93 1.67
C LEU A 36 -8.78 -9.32 2.37
N GLY A 37 -8.26 -9.98 3.40
CA GLY A 37 -7.08 -9.52 4.12
C GLY A 37 -5.84 -9.49 3.23
N SER A 38 -5.63 -10.52 2.41
CA SER A 38 -4.55 -10.51 1.41
C SER A 38 -4.74 -9.42 0.35
N SER A 39 -5.98 -9.17 -0.09
CA SER A 39 -6.26 -8.15 -1.10
C SER A 39 -6.06 -6.73 -0.59
N LEU A 40 -6.35 -6.47 0.68
CA LEU A 40 -6.19 -5.18 1.34
C LEU A 40 -4.82 -5.02 2.02
N GLY A 41 -4.04 -6.08 2.11
CA GLY A 41 -2.75 -6.10 2.80
C GLY A 41 -2.84 -5.91 4.33
N CYS A 42 -4.00 -6.13 4.94
CA CYS A 42 -4.21 -5.96 6.39
C CYS A 42 -5.21 -6.97 6.96
N ALA A 43 -5.28 -7.09 8.29
CA ALA A 43 -6.31 -7.86 8.96
C ALA A 43 -7.69 -7.19 8.78
N VAL A 44 -8.72 -7.96 8.42
CA VAL A 44 -10.07 -7.42 8.16
C VAL A 44 -10.71 -6.80 9.41
N GLU A 45 -10.22 -7.13 10.60
CA GLU A 45 -10.59 -6.53 11.88
C GLU A 45 -10.24 -5.05 11.97
N GLN A 46 -9.24 -4.60 11.22
CA GLN A 46 -8.74 -3.22 11.26
C GLN A 46 -9.44 -2.32 10.22
N VAL A 47 -10.12 -2.92 9.24
CA VAL A 47 -10.73 -2.20 8.11
C VAL A 47 -12.10 -1.67 8.52
N GLY A 48 -12.30 -0.35 8.42
CA GLY A 48 -13.58 0.29 8.68
C GLY A 48 -14.55 0.11 7.52
N VAL A 49 -15.73 -0.48 7.77
CA VAL A 49 -16.73 -0.70 6.71
C VAL A 49 -17.20 0.62 6.11
N LEU A 50 -17.52 1.60 6.96
CA LEU A 50 -17.98 2.92 6.53
C LEU A 50 -16.91 3.65 5.72
N ALA A 51 -15.69 3.74 6.26
CA ALA A 51 -14.56 4.39 5.59
C ALA A 51 -14.26 3.77 4.22
N LEU A 52 -14.11 2.44 4.14
CA LEU A 52 -13.89 1.73 2.88
C LEU A 52 -15.03 1.97 1.89
N ARG A 53 -16.29 1.90 2.34
CA ARG A 53 -17.46 2.12 1.47
C ARG A 53 -17.46 3.53 0.88
N GLN A 54 -17.21 4.55 1.69
CA GLN A 54 -17.17 5.94 1.23
C GLN A 54 -16.03 6.19 0.24
N SER A 55 -14.85 5.63 0.52
CA SER A 55 -13.68 5.66 -0.37
C SER A 55 -14.01 5.05 -1.74
N LEU A 56 -14.61 3.86 -1.77
CA LEU A 56 -15.07 3.22 -3.00
C LEU A 56 -16.17 4.02 -3.73
N GLN A 57 -17.14 4.57 -3.00
CA GLN A 57 -18.22 5.39 -3.57
C GLN A 57 -17.69 6.66 -4.23
N LYS A 58 -16.76 7.37 -3.59
CA LYS A 58 -16.11 8.56 -4.15
C LYS A 58 -15.34 8.25 -5.43
N ALA A 59 -14.70 7.09 -5.49
CA ALA A 59 -13.99 6.61 -6.67
C ALA A 59 -14.91 6.00 -7.74
N ASN A 60 -16.23 5.95 -7.49
CA ASN A 60 -17.22 5.27 -8.33
C ASN A 60 -16.87 3.79 -8.59
N ILE A 61 -16.29 3.11 -7.60
CA ILE A 61 -15.91 1.70 -7.63
C ILE A 61 -16.98 0.84 -6.95
N ARG A 62 -17.41 -0.21 -7.65
CA ARG A 62 -18.33 -1.24 -7.16
C ARG A 62 -17.56 -2.52 -6.86
N LEU A 63 -17.50 -2.85 -5.58
CA LEU A 63 -16.84 -4.05 -5.09
C LEU A 63 -17.45 -5.30 -5.76
N GLY A 64 -16.61 -6.13 -6.36
CA GLY A 64 -17.02 -7.36 -7.06
C GLY A 64 -17.53 -7.18 -8.49
N ARG A 65 -17.56 -5.95 -9.04
CA ARG A 65 -17.82 -5.70 -10.47
C ARG A 65 -16.63 -5.08 -11.17
N ASP A 66 -15.97 -4.13 -10.53
CA ASP A 66 -14.84 -3.43 -11.12
C ASP A 66 -13.53 -4.17 -10.84
N ILE A 67 -12.69 -4.28 -11.87
CA ILE A 67 -11.39 -4.95 -11.79
C ILE A 67 -10.35 -3.92 -11.32
N ILE A 68 -9.91 -4.05 -10.07
CA ILE A 68 -8.91 -3.15 -9.47
C ILE A 68 -7.48 -3.69 -9.65
N GLN A 69 -7.32 -4.96 -10.05
CA GLN A 69 -6.02 -5.60 -10.24
C GLN A 69 -5.87 -6.16 -11.66
N GLN A 70 -4.85 -5.69 -12.37
CA GLN A 70 -4.43 -6.23 -13.66
C GLN A 70 -2.92 -6.47 -13.69
N THR A 71 -2.49 -7.44 -14.49
CA THR A 71 -1.07 -7.68 -14.72
C THR A 71 -0.58 -6.73 -15.81
N LEU A 72 0.51 -6.01 -15.53
CA LEU A 72 1.16 -5.17 -16.53
C LEU A 72 1.73 -6.05 -17.66
N LYS A 73 1.58 -5.57 -18.91
CA LYS A 73 2.22 -6.22 -20.08
C LYS A 73 3.75 -6.10 -20.07
N ARG A 74 4.28 -5.12 -19.32
CA ARG A 74 5.72 -4.88 -19.13
C ARG A 74 6.04 -4.84 -17.64
N PRO A 75 7.23 -5.30 -17.21
CA PRO A 75 7.64 -5.17 -15.82
C PRO A 75 7.65 -3.71 -15.36
N LEU A 76 7.33 -3.48 -14.08
CA LEU A 76 7.42 -2.14 -13.48
C LEU A 76 8.83 -1.55 -13.58
N ALA A 77 9.86 -2.40 -13.63
CA ALA A 77 11.24 -1.99 -13.86
C ALA A 77 11.45 -1.19 -15.15
N THR A 78 10.67 -1.46 -16.21
CA THR A 78 10.75 -0.68 -17.45
C THR A 78 10.22 0.73 -17.24
N LEU A 79 9.09 0.88 -16.55
CA LEU A 79 8.57 2.21 -16.19
C LEU A 79 9.56 2.98 -15.32
N LEU A 80 10.19 2.31 -14.35
CA LEU A 80 11.21 2.93 -13.52
C LEU A 80 12.41 3.38 -14.36
N ALA A 81 12.88 2.58 -15.31
CA ALA A 81 13.97 2.97 -16.20
C ALA A 81 13.61 4.21 -17.03
N ASP A 82 12.38 4.30 -17.54
CA ASP A 82 11.89 5.46 -18.29
C ASP A 82 11.85 6.73 -17.41
N ILE A 83 11.44 6.61 -16.15
CA ILE A 83 11.41 7.74 -15.18
C ILE A 83 12.82 8.22 -14.82
N HIS A 84 13.80 7.31 -14.74
CA HIS A 84 15.20 7.64 -14.45
C HIS A 84 15.96 8.21 -15.65
N ALA A 85 15.33 8.25 -16.83
CA ALA A 85 15.93 8.84 -18.00
C ALA A 85 16.26 10.33 -17.71
N PRO A 86 17.51 10.79 -17.89
CA PRO A 86 17.92 12.14 -17.49
C PRO A 86 17.14 13.28 -18.16
N GLN A 87 16.44 12.98 -19.26
CA GLN A 87 15.59 13.92 -19.99
C GLN A 87 14.22 14.11 -19.30
N ILE A 88 13.82 13.18 -18.43
CA ILE A 88 12.53 13.18 -17.73
C ILE A 88 12.69 13.78 -16.33
N ALA A 89 13.62 13.25 -15.53
CA ALA A 89 13.81 13.71 -14.16
C ALA A 89 15.26 13.51 -13.70
N ARG A 90 15.75 14.46 -12.88
CA ARG A 90 16.99 14.28 -12.13
C ARG A 90 16.68 13.50 -10.85
N VAL A 91 17.01 12.21 -10.84
CA VAL A 91 16.83 11.33 -9.67
C VAL A 91 18.12 11.24 -8.86
N LEU A 92 18.06 11.56 -7.57
CA LEU A 92 19.19 11.56 -6.64
C LEU A 92 19.03 10.48 -5.58
N THR A 93 19.75 9.37 -5.72
CA THR A 93 19.76 8.26 -4.73
C THR A 93 20.73 8.57 -3.57
N GLY A 94 20.52 7.98 -2.40
CA GLY A 94 21.36 8.23 -1.22
C GLY A 94 21.13 9.58 -0.53
N HIS A 95 20.05 10.29 -0.90
CA HIS A 95 19.65 11.57 -0.34
C HIS A 95 18.39 11.41 0.52
N VAL A 96 18.51 10.70 1.64
CA VAL A 96 17.38 10.47 2.56
C VAL A 96 16.98 11.80 3.19
N VAL A 97 15.79 12.31 2.87
CA VAL A 97 15.25 13.55 3.45
C VAL A 97 14.94 13.34 4.93
N THR A 98 15.42 14.24 5.78
CA THR A 98 15.19 14.21 7.24
C THR A 98 14.39 15.41 7.73
N THR A 99 14.50 16.57 7.08
CA THR A 99 13.81 17.79 7.49
C THR A 99 13.28 18.56 6.28
N ILE A 100 12.06 19.08 6.39
CA ILE A 100 11.43 20.00 5.42
C ILE A 100 11.01 21.27 6.18
N ASP A 101 11.76 22.35 5.99
CA ASP A 101 11.44 23.69 6.51
C ASP A 101 10.70 24.49 5.42
N TYR A 102 9.48 24.92 5.73
CA TYR A 102 8.61 25.70 4.86
C TYR A 102 8.08 26.98 5.51
N GLN A 103 8.75 27.50 6.54
CA GLN A 103 8.40 28.78 7.19
C GLN A 103 8.72 29.99 6.30
N GLY A 104 9.82 29.90 5.54
CA GLY A 104 10.38 31.01 4.76
C GLY A 104 9.75 31.20 3.37
N ALA A 105 10.33 32.11 2.59
CA ALA A 105 9.91 32.39 1.22
C ALA A 105 10.11 31.21 0.24
N ALA A 106 11.04 30.30 0.54
CA ALA A 106 11.29 29.06 -0.18
C ALA A 106 11.33 27.87 0.80
N VAL A 107 11.03 26.67 0.31
CA VAL A 107 11.11 25.42 1.08
C VAL A 107 12.56 24.93 1.08
N LYS A 108 13.08 24.57 2.25
CA LYS A 108 14.41 23.97 2.42
C LYS A 108 14.27 22.50 2.79
N VAL A 109 14.92 21.63 2.02
CA VAL A 109 14.89 20.17 2.20
C VAL A 109 16.28 19.71 2.59
N GLN A 110 16.42 19.21 3.82
CA GLN A 110 17.68 18.70 4.35
C GLN A 110 17.72 17.18 4.24
N CYS A 111 18.88 16.67 3.84
CA CYS A 111 19.16 15.25 3.71
C CYS A 111 20.14 14.76 4.78
N GLN A 112 20.04 13.49 5.14
CA GLN A 112 20.91 12.83 6.12
C GLN A 112 22.39 12.91 5.76
N ASN A 113 22.72 12.98 4.47
CA ASN A 113 24.09 13.10 3.97
C ASN A 113 24.67 14.53 4.07
N GLY A 114 23.95 15.47 4.70
CA GLY A 114 24.35 16.86 4.90
C GLY A 114 24.02 17.79 3.74
N GLN A 115 23.49 17.28 2.62
CA GLN A 115 23.07 18.12 1.50
C GLN A 115 21.72 18.81 1.77
N CYS A 116 21.55 19.98 1.17
CA CYS A 116 20.35 20.80 1.30
C CYS A 116 19.89 21.28 -0.08
N PHE A 117 18.57 21.26 -0.29
CA PHE A 117 17.92 21.73 -1.51
C PHE A 117 16.94 22.84 -1.18
N VAL A 118 16.76 23.77 -2.13
CA VAL A 118 15.80 24.86 -2.03
C VAL A 118 14.84 24.78 -3.21
N ALA A 119 13.54 24.91 -2.94
CA ALA A 119 12.50 24.88 -3.97
C ALA A 119 11.32 25.79 -3.59
N ASP A 120 10.56 26.25 -4.59
CA ASP A 120 9.34 27.03 -4.34
C ASP A 120 8.21 26.15 -3.80
N LYS A 121 8.10 24.93 -4.33
CA LYS A 121 7.06 23.95 -4.03
C LYS A 121 7.70 22.56 -3.90
N VAL A 122 7.18 21.72 -3.00
CA VAL A 122 7.65 20.35 -2.76
C VAL A 122 6.49 19.37 -2.84
N VAL A 123 6.65 18.33 -3.66
CA VAL A 123 5.74 17.18 -3.68
C VAL A 123 6.32 16.07 -2.82
N ILE A 124 5.52 15.59 -1.85
CA ILE A 124 5.92 14.54 -0.90
C ILE A 124 5.22 13.25 -1.30
N THR A 125 6.00 12.25 -1.73
CA THR A 125 5.48 10.96 -2.24
C THR A 125 5.94 9.76 -1.41
N VAL A 126 6.28 9.99 -0.14
CA VAL A 126 6.73 8.90 0.75
C VAL A 126 5.56 8.04 1.22
N PRO A 127 5.80 6.76 1.55
CA PRO A 127 4.76 5.89 2.10
C PRO A 127 4.13 6.45 3.38
N LEU A 128 2.86 6.11 3.63
CA LEU A 128 2.13 6.51 4.83
C LEU A 128 2.91 6.18 6.12
N ALA A 129 3.54 5.00 6.18
CA ALA A 129 4.31 4.57 7.34
C ALA A 129 5.49 5.51 7.67
N VAL A 130 6.14 6.08 6.65
CA VAL A 130 7.25 7.04 6.83
C VAL A 130 6.76 8.31 7.51
N LEU A 131 5.54 8.76 7.16
CA LEU A 131 4.87 9.89 7.81
C LEU A 131 4.42 9.55 9.22
N GLN A 132 3.81 8.37 9.43
CA GLN A 132 3.35 7.90 10.74
C GLN A 132 4.50 7.74 11.74
N GLN A 133 5.65 7.26 11.27
CA GLN A 133 6.88 7.10 12.06
C GLN A 133 7.68 8.39 12.22
N GLN A 134 7.17 9.51 11.68
CA GLN A 134 7.78 10.84 11.79
C GLN A 134 9.26 10.86 11.36
N ARG A 135 9.62 10.08 10.32
CA ARG A 135 11.01 10.01 9.82
C ARG A 135 11.45 11.28 9.10
N ILE A 136 10.49 12.15 8.75
CA ILE A 136 10.72 13.48 8.20
C ILE A 136 10.15 14.49 9.20
N GLN A 137 11.02 15.34 9.72
CA GLN A 137 10.65 16.48 10.54
C GLN A 137 10.10 17.60 9.63
N PHE A 138 8.90 18.08 9.92
CA PHE A 138 8.29 19.23 9.25
C PHE A 138 8.44 20.46 10.14
N ASP A 139 8.91 21.57 9.57
CA ASP A 139 9.04 22.84 10.27
C ASP A 139 8.35 23.99 9.50
N PRO A 140 7.22 24.55 9.98
CA PRO A 140 6.50 24.14 11.19
C PRO A 140 5.89 22.72 11.01
N PRO A 141 5.34 22.10 12.07
CA PRO A 141 4.63 20.84 11.92
C PRO A 141 3.47 20.94 10.90
N LEU A 142 3.16 19.83 10.24
CA LEU A 142 1.99 19.75 9.34
C LEU A 142 0.71 20.18 10.09
N PRO A 143 -0.30 20.77 9.41
CA PRO A 143 -1.54 21.15 10.06
C PRO A 143 -2.21 19.98 10.80
N ALA A 144 -2.94 20.27 11.88
CA ALA A 144 -3.56 19.24 12.73
C ALA A 144 -4.43 18.25 11.94
N GLY A 145 -5.16 18.73 10.92
CA GLY A 145 -5.97 17.88 10.05
C GLY A 145 -5.14 16.85 9.27
N HIS A 146 -3.95 17.22 8.78
CA HIS A 146 -3.03 16.30 8.11
C HIS A 146 -2.46 15.28 9.08
N GLN A 147 -2.04 15.71 10.28
CA GLN A 147 -1.53 14.80 11.31
C GLN A 147 -2.59 13.78 11.72
N GLN A 148 -3.83 14.21 11.94
CA GLN A 148 -4.96 13.34 12.25
C GLN A 148 -5.29 12.38 11.09
N ALA A 149 -5.20 12.83 9.84
CA ALA A 149 -5.41 11.96 8.69
C ALA A 149 -4.31 10.89 8.56
N ILE A 150 -3.04 11.27 8.75
CA ILE A 150 -1.89 10.34 8.78
C ILE A 150 -2.09 9.29 9.88
N ALA A 151 -2.52 9.71 11.07
CA ALA A 151 -2.70 8.80 12.21
C ALA A 151 -3.89 7.85 12.07
N ARG A 152 -4.98 8.28 11.39
CA ARG A 152 -6.21 7.49 11.26
C ARG A 152 -6.17 6.47 10.11
N LEU A 153 -5.38 6.70 9.08
CA LEU A 153 -5.24 5.71 8.01
C LEU A 153 -4.42 4.50 8.49
N GLY A 154 -4.80 3.32 8.03
CA GLY A 154 -4.08 2.09 8.34
C GLY A 154 -2.92 1.86 7.39
N MET A 155 -1.85 1.23 7.89
CA MET A 155 -0.76 0.68 7.06
C MET A 155 -0.63 -0.81 7.35
N GLY A 156 -0.89 -1.62 6.32
CA GLY A 156 -0.81 -3.07 6.38
C GLY A 156 0.58 -3.57 6.80
N GLN A 157 0.64 -4.71 7.48
CA GLN A 157 1.89 -5.30 7.94
C GLN A 157 2.03 -6.72 7.41
N GLY A 158 3.23 -7.09 7.01
CA GLY A 158 3.50 -8.42 6.50
C GLY A 158 4.74 -8.51 5.62
N PHE A 159 4.86 -9.67 4.99
CA PHE A 159 6.00 -10.02 4.15
C PHE A 159 5.54 -10.78 2.90
N LYS A 160 6.47 -10.91 1.96
CA LYS A 160 6.29 -11.73 0.77
C LYS A 160 7.43 -12.73 0.66
N LEU A 161 7.11 -14.01 0.53
CA LEU A 161 8.08 -15.07 0.28
C LEU A 161 8.00 -15.50 -1.18
N ARG A 162 9.12 -15.43 -1.91
CA ARG A 162 9.26 -16.03 -3.23
C ARG A 162 9.80 -17.43 -3.08
N LEU A 163 9.13 -18.42 -3.65
CA LEU A 163 9.62 -19.80 -3.75
C LEU A 163 9.85 -20.15 -5.22
N GLN A 164 11.09 -20.53 -5.54
CA GLN A 164 11.44 -21.10 -6.84
C GLN A 164 11.62 -22.61 -6.68
N PHE A 165 10.91 -23.37 -7.51
CA PHE A 165 11.10 -24.81 -7.62
C PHE A 165 11.80 -25.17 -8.94
N SER A 166 12.41 -26.34 -9.00
CA SER A 166 13.03 -26.90 -10.21
C SER A 166 12.00 -27.32 -11.25
N LYS A 167 10.80 -27.71 -10.79
CA LYS A 167 9.63 -28.01 -11.61
C LYS A 167 8.34 -27.68 -10.85
N ALA A 168 7.29 -27.32 -11.57
CA ALA A 168 5.97 -27.15 -10.97
C ALA A 168 5.40 -28.53 -10.56
N PHE A 169 5.00 -28.67 -9.30
CA PHE A 169 4.35 -29.87 -8.76
C PHE A 169 2.82 -29.75 -8.67
N TRP A 170 2.28 -28.58 -9.01
CA TRP A 170 0.85 -28.28 -9.02
C TRP A 170 0.23 -28.40 -10.42
N LYS A 171 -1.12 -28.42 -10.47
CA LYS A 171 -1.88 -28.46 -11.74
C LYS A 171 -1.67 -27.19 -12.56
N LYS A 172 -1.58 -27.31 -13.89
CA LYS A 172 -1.39 -26.17 -14.84
C LYS A 172 -2.40 -25.02 -14.69
N ARG A 173 -3.62 -25.31 -14.23
CA ARG A 173 -4.68 -24.31 -14.04
C ARG A 173 -4.72 -23.69 -12.64
N LEU A 174 -3.91 -24.18 -11.69
CA LEU A 174 -3.84 -23.59 -10.37
C LEU A 174 -3.22 -22.19 -10.47
N ARG A 175 -3.86 -21.21 -9.82
CA ARG A 175 -3.39 -19.82 -9.77
C ARG A 175 -3.22 -19.31 -8.36
N GLN A 176 -4.07 -19.79 -7.45
CA GLN A 176 -4.04 -19.41 -6.06
C GLN A 176 -4.31 -20.63 -5.18
N LEU A 177 -3.74 -20.62 -3.98
CA LEU A 177 -4.09 -21.50 -2.87
C LEU A 177 -4.33 -20.60 -1.66
N ILE A 178 -5.41 -20.87 -0.92
CA ILE A 178 -5.81 -20.07 0.22
C ILE A 178 -5.74 -20.96 1.45
N ASP A 179 -4.92 -20.56 2.41
CA ASP A 179 -4.97 -21.14 3.75
C ASP A 179 -6.21 -20.58 4.47
N THR A 180 -7.20 -21.44 4.71
CA THR A 180 -8.48 -21.03 5.32
C THR A 180 -8.39 -20.88 6.83
N ASP A 181 -7.42 -21.56 7.45
CA ASP A 181 -7.25 -21.60 8.91
C ASP A 181 -6.01 -20.82 9.37
N GLY A 182 -5.12 -20.44 8.45
CA GLY A 182 -3.95 -19.63 8.71
C GLY A 182 -3.89 -18.32 7.93
N LEU A 183 -2.66 -17.80 7.78
CA LEU A 183 -2.39 -16.42 7.37
C LEU A 183 -1.74 -16.33 5.98
N PHE A 184 -1.59 -17.47 5.29
CA PHE A 184 -0.90 -17.53 4.01
C PHE A 184 -1.86 -17.50 2.83
N HIS A 185 -1.58 -16.59 1.90
CA HIS A 185 -2.19 -16.62 0.57
C HIS A 185 -1.11 -16.88 -0.48
N PHE A 186 -1.31 -17.92 -1.28
CA PHE A 186 -0.36 -18.36 -2.29
C PHE A 186 -0.83 -17.93 -3.66
N TRP A 187 0.08 -17.38 -4.46
CA TRP A 187 -0.17 -16.93 -5.82
C TRP A 187 0.88 -17.47 -6.78
N ILE A 188 0.44 -17.96 -7.93
CA ILE A 188 1.29 -18.43 -9.02
C ILE A 188 1.19 -17.38 -10.13
N PRO A 189 2.16 -16.45 -10.22
CA PRO A 189 2.08 -15.31 -11.13
C PRO A 189 2.16 -15.71 -12.60
N ASP A 190 3.04 -16.65 -12.91
CA ASP A 190 3.26 -17.15 -14.26
C ASP A 190 3.18 -18.68 -14.25
N PRO A 191 2.15 -19.29 -14.86
CA PRO A 191 2.01 -20.74 -14.91
C PRO A 191 3.07 -21.45 -15.75
N ALA A 192 3.83 -20.72 -16.56
CA ALA A 192 4.98 -21.27 -17.29
C ALA A 192 6.22 -21.41 -16.41
N GLN A 193 6.22 -20.76 -15.23
CA GLN A 193 7.33 -20.81 -14.29
C GLN A 193 6.97 -21.64 -13.06
N ALA A 194 7.95 -22.37 -12.53
CA ALA A 194 7.83 -23.08 -11.26
C ALA A 194 8.05 -22.12 -10.07
N VAL A 195 7.36 -20.98 -10.08
CA VAL A 195 7.47 -19.92 -9.07
C VAL A 195 6.15 -19.77 -8.33
N MET A 196 6.23 -19.71 -7.01
CA MET A 196 5.10 -19.42 -6.14
C MET A 196 5.44 -18.23 -5.24
N MET A 197 4.52 -17.27 -5.17
CA MET A 197 4.58 -16.18 -4.22
C MET A 197 3.68 -16.52 -3.04
N VAL A 198 4.18 -16.31 -1.82
CA VAL A 198 3.39 -16.42 -0.60
C VAL A 198 3.27 -15.04 0.01
N PHE A 199 2.05 -14.61 0.23
CA PHE A 199 1.72 -13.39 0.97
C PHE A 199 1.36 -13.78 2.38
N TYR A 200 1.92 -13.05 3.32
CA TYR A 200 1.53 -13.11 4.72
C TYR A 200 1.09 -11.72 5.13
N VAL A 201 -0.11 -11.66 5.70
CA VAL A 201 -0.71 -10.43 6.21
C VAL A 201 -1.00 -10.63 7.68
N ALA A 202 -0.52 -9.71 8.50
CA ALA A 202 -0.65 -9.77 9.95
C ALA A 202 -1.40 -8.56 10.51
N ALA A 203 -1.94 -8.73 11.70
CA ALA A 203 -2.47 -7.62 12.48
C ALA A 203 -1.37 -6.67 12.99
N ALA A 204 -0.14 -7.18 13.15
CA ALA A 204 1.01 -6.41 13.59
C ALA A 204 2.30 -6.88 12.89
N ALA A 205 3.33 -6.04 12.91
CA ALA A 205 4.64 -6.42 12.40
C ALA A 205 5.25 -7.52 13.30
N GLU A 206 5.21 -8.77 12.84
CA GLU A 206 5.95 -9.85 13.49
C GLU A 206 7.38 -9.89 12.95
N VAL A 207 8.35 -9.90 13.86
CA VAL A 207 9.73 -10.25 13.50
C VAL A 207 9.76 -11.75 13.33
N LEU A 208 9.82 -12.19 12.08
CA LEU A 208 9.83 -13.59 11.72
C LEU A 208 11.15 -13.95 11.08
N ASP A 209 11.77 -14.99 11.62
CA ASP A 209 12.94 -15.63 11.04
C ASP A 209 12.54 -16.31 9.73
N GLU A 210 13.33 -16.09 8.67
CA GLU A 210 13.02 -16.60 7.33
C GLU A 210 12.94 -18.13 7.31
N GLN A 211 13.79 -18.83 8.07
CA GLN A 211 13.77 -20.29 8.11
C GLN A 211 12.51 -20.80 8.80
N ALA A 212 12.10 -20.16 9.90
CA ALA A 212 10.86 -20.47 10.60
C ALA A 212 9.61 -20.21 9.73
N VAL A 213 9.61 -19.13 8.93
CA VAL A 213 8.54 -18.86 7.96
C VAL A 213 8.51 -19.92 6.87
N LEU A 214 9.67 -20.22 6.29
CA LEU A 214 9.78 -21.23 5.24
C LEU A 214 9.29 -22.59 5.72
N ALA A 215 9.67 -23.02 6.93
CA ALA A 215 9.20 -24.28 7.52
C ALA A 215 7.66 -24.34 7.58
N ARG A 216 7.01 -23.32 8.16
CA ARG A 216 5.55 -23.25 8.24
C ARG A 216 4.88 -23.25 6.87
N VAL A 217 5.47 -22.54 5.91
CA VAL A 217 4.97 -22.49 4.53
C VAL A 217 5.08 -23.87 3.86
N MET A 218 6.18 -24.58 4.06
CA MET A 218 6.38 -25.92 3.52
C MET A 218 5.43 -26.94 4.16
N ASP A 219 5.18 -26.84 5.47
CA ASP A 219 4.17 -27.65 6.17
C ASP A 219 2.76 -27.39 5.62
N THR A 220 2.42 -26.11 5.40
CA THR A 220 1.14 -25.71 4.79
C THR A 220 0.99 -26.27 3.38
N LEU A 221 2.06 -26.22 2.58
CA LEU A 221 2.08 -26.79 1.24
C LEU A 221 1.96 -28.32 1.26
N TYR A 222 2.53 -29.01 2.25
CA TYR A 222 2.39 -30.45 2.40
C TYR A 222 0.93 -30.87 2.65
N MET A 223 0.18 -30.08 3.43
CA MET A 223 -1.25 -30.31 3.64
C MET A 223 -2.07 -30.18 2.34
N ALA A 224 -1.71 -29.24 1.47
CA ALA A 224 -2.37 -29.05 0.17
C ALA A 224 -1.89 -30.05 -0.90
N PHE A 225 -0.62 -30.44 -0.85
CA PHE A 225 0.04 -31.33 -1.77
C PHE A 225 0.87 -32.34 -0.97
N PRO A 226 0.33 -33.54 -0.66
CA PRO A 226 0.99 -34.54 0.17
C PRO A 226 2.13 -35.23 -0.60
N LEU A 227 3.15 -34.46 -0.92
CA LEU A 227 4.33 -34.80 -1.70
C LEU A 227 5.55 -34.21 -0.99
N ASP A 228 6.67 -34.92 -1.02
CA ASP A 228 7.93 -34.33 -0.59
C ASP A 228 8.43 -33.33 -1.66
N ILE A 229 8.17 -32.05 -1.41
CA ILE A 229 8.55 -30.94 -2.29
C ILE A 229 9.87 -30.27 -1.90
N ALA A 230 10.46 -30.63 -0.74
CA ALA A 230 11.71 -30.02 -0.28
C ALA A 230 12.87 -30.23 -1.28
N PRO A 231 13.05 -31.42 -1.90
CA PRO A 231 14.07 -31.61 -2.95
C PRO A 231 13.84 -30.78 -4.22
N LEU A 232 12.63 -30.24 -4.42
CA LEU A 232 12.31 -29.41 -5.58
C LEU A 232 12.63 -27.93 -5.34
N LEU A 233 12.78 -27.49 -4.10
CA LEU A 233 13.02 -26.09 -3.76
C LEU A 233 14.44 -25.68 -4.20
N VAL A 234 14.52 -24.75 -5.15
CA VAL A 234 15.77 -24.21 -5.67
C VAL A 234 16.21 -22.98 -4.88
N SER A 235 15.27 -22.09 -4.57
CA SER A 235 15.54 -20.91 -3.74
C SER A 235 14.28 -20.38 -3.07
N SER A 236 14.49 -19.79 -1.88
CA SER A 236 13.51 -18.96 -1.18
C SER A 236 14.08 -17.55 -1.02
N GLN A 237 13.22 -16.53 -1.08
CA GLN A 237 13.58 -15.14 -0.77
C GLN A 237 12.43 -14.47 -0.02
N LEU A 238 12.67 -14.15 1.24
CA LEU A 238 11.75 -13.38 2.07
C LEU A 238 11.99 -11.87 1.94
N GLU A 239 10.96 -11.13 1.57
CA GLU A 239 10.96 -9.66 1.62
C GLU A 239 10.03 -9.20 2.74
N ASN A 240 10.59 -8.65 3.80
CA ASN A 240 9.84 -8.08 4.92
C ASN A 240 9.63 -6.57 4.71
N TRP A 241 8.52 -6.24 4.07
CA TRP A 241 8.15 -4.85 3.77
C TRP A 241 7.90 -4.01 5.03
N SER A 242 7.40 -4.63 6.09
CA SER A 242 7.21 -3.99 7.41
C SER A 242 8.53 -3.52 8.03
N ALA A 243 9.60 -4.30 7.90
CA ALA A 243 10.91 -3.96 8.45
C ALA A 243 11.71 -2.96 7.59
N ASN A 244 11.30 -2.73 6.34
CA ASN A 244 12.04 -1.87 5.43
C ASN A 244 11.93 -0.39 5.87
N PRO A 245 13.05 0.31 6.13
CA PRO A 245 13.05 1.66 6.69
C PRO A 245 12.48 2.73 5.75
N PHE A 246 12.38 2.47 4.45
CA PHE A 246 11.84 3.42 3.48
C PHE A 246 10.40 3.10 3.08
N ILE A 247 9.81 2.04 3.63
CA ILE A 247 8.49 1.53 3.26
C ILE A 247 7.60 1.36 4.50
N GLY A 248 8.06 0.59 5.49
CA GLY A 248 7.42 0.47 6.81
C GLY A 248 6.08 -0.28 6.84
N GLY A 249 5.76 -1.06 5.80
CA GLY A 249 4.52 -1.82 5.71
C GLY A 249 4.22 -2.32 4.30
N LEU A 250 3.05 -2.93 4.13
CA LEU A 250 2.50 -3.36 2.84
C LEU A 250 1.85 -2.17 2.13
N TYR A 251 0.54 -1.99 2.31
CA TYR A 251 -0.25 -0.97 1.63
C TYR A 251 -1.07 -0.16 2.63
N SER A 252 -1.42 1.08 2.27
CA SER A 252 -2.38 1.83 3.08
C SER A 252 -3.79 1.25 2.96
N PHE A 253 -4.61 1.37 4.00
CA PHE A 253 -6.01 0.93 3.99
C PHE A 253 -6.91 1.88 4.78
N ASP A 254 -8.21 1.82 4.49
CA ASP A 254 -9.25 2.56 5.20
C ASP A 254 -9.55 1.87 6.54
N ALA A 255 -8.96 2.40 7.62
CA ALA A 255 -9.15 1.87 8.96
C ALA A 255 -10.47 2.36 9.59
N ILE A 256 -10.83 1.78 10.72
CA ILE A 256 -11.98 2.23 11.52
C ILE A 256 -11.82 3.72 11.86
N GLY A 257 -12.84 4.54 11.57
CA GLY A 257 -12.83 5.98 11.84
C GLY A 257 -11.97 6.84 10.89
N SER A 258 -11.50 6.28 9.76
CA SER A 258 -10.65 6.99 8.79
C SER A 258 -11.41 7.72 7.69
N GLU A 259 -12.72 7.93 7.83
CA GLU A 259 -13.57 8.61 6.84
C GLU A 259 -12.97 9.97 6.47
N GLY A 260 -12.84 10.21 5.16
CA GLY A 260 -12.32 11.47 4.62
C GLY A 260 -10.84 11.75 4.88
N ALA A 261 -10.10 10.86 5.55
CA ALA A 261 -8.68 11.07 5.84
C ALA A 261 -7.85 11.20 4.55
N ARG A 262 -8.12 10.39 3.53
CA ARG A 262 -7.42 10.49 2.24
C ARG A 262 -7.65 11.83 1.55
N THR A 263 -8.91 12.27 1.50
CA THR A 263 -9.28 13.61 0.98
C THR A 263 -8.55 14.71 1.75
N GLN A 264 -8.47 14.61 3.08
CA GLN A 264 -7.76 15.58 3.93
C GLN A 264 -6.27 15.67 3.57
N LEU A 265 -5.62 14.55 3.23
CA LEU A 265 -4.21 14.54 2.79
C LEU A 265 -3.99 15.20 1.42
N GLN A 266 -5.02 15.34 0.59
CA GLN A 266 -4.89 15.99 -0.72
C GLN A 266 -4.78 17.51 -0.64
N ALA A 267 -5.15 18.11 0.50
CA ALA A 267 -5.11 19.55 0.70
C ALA A 267 -3.66 20.06 0.72
N PRO A 268 -3.29 21.05 -0.12
CA PRO A 268 -1.98 21.68 -0.06
C PRO A 268 -1.71 22.33 1.29
N VAL A 269 -0.45 22.30 1.74
CA VAL A 269 -0.03 22.93 3.00
C VAL A 269 0.74 24.20 2.69
N ALA A 270 0.24 25.33 3.20
CA ALA A 270 0.85 26.66 3.06
C ALA A 270 1.17 27.04 1.60
N ASP A 271 0.39 26.51 0.64
CA ASP A 271 0.66 26.60 -0.80
C ASP A 271 2.03 26.08 -1.24
N ARG A 272 2.77 25.37 -0.38
CA ARG A 272 4.17 24.98 -0.57
C ARG A 272 4.35 23.48 -0.66
N LEU A 273 3.64 22.72 0.18
CA LEU A 273 3.78 21.27 0.22
C LEU A 273 2.53 20.60 -0.34
N TYR A 274 2.75 19.57 -1.13
CA TYR A 274 1.70 18.79 -1.79
C TYR A 274 1.98 17.31 -1.53
N LEU A 275 1.08 16.63 -0.82
CA LEU A 275 1.23 15.20 -0.59
C LEU A 275 0.67 14.45 -1.79
N ALA A 276 1.35 13.39 -2.22
CA ALA A 276 0.92 12.45 -3.23
C ALA A 276 1.36 11.03 -2.84
N GLY A 277 1.01 10.04 -3.65
CA GLY A 277 1.13 8.62 -3.33
C GLY A 277 -0.22 7.99 -3.06
N GLU A 278 -0.28 6.67 -3.13
CA GLU A 278 -1.51 5.87 -3.07
C GLU A 278 -2.36 6.16 -1.82
N ALA A 279 -1.71 6.50 -0.71
CA ALA A 279 -2.38 6.83 0.55
C ALA A 279 -3.31 8.06 0.46
N THR A 280 -3.14 8.89 -0.58
CA THR A 280 -3.92 10.12 -0.79
C THR A 280 -5.11 9.95 -1.74
N VAL A 281 -5.37 8.74 -2.26
CA VAL A 281 -6.42 8.49 -3.28
C VAL A 281 -7.55 7.63 -2.74
N GLU A 282 -8.79 8.06 -2.96
CA GLU A 282 -9.99 7.29 -2.62
C GLU A 282 -10.16 6.12 -3.61
N GLY A 283 -10.52 4.94 -3.12
CA GLY A 283 -10.85 3.73 -3.89
C GLY A 283 -9.70 3.04 -4.64
N TYR A 284 -8.73 3.77 -5.20
CA TYR A 284 -7.54 3.23 -5.87
C TYR A 284 -6.28 3.23 -4.98
N PHE A 285 -6.44 3.36 -3.66
CA PHE A 285 -5.35 3.14 -2.72
C PHE A 285 -4.76 1.74 -2.87
N ALA A 286 -3.55 1.53 -2.34
CA ALA A 286 -2.75 0.32 -2.48
C ALA A 286 -2.32 -0.02 -3.93
N THR A 287 -2.54 0.86 -4.91
CA THR A 287 -2.23 0.59 -6.32
C THR A 287 -1.19 1.55 -6.91
N VAL A 288 -0.53 1.08 -7.98
CA VAL A 288 0.35 1.92 -8.82
C VAL A 288 -0.46 3.00 -9.53
N ASP A 289 -1.67 2.69 -10.00
CA ASP A 289 -2.58 3.65 -10.64
C ASP A 289 -2.94 4.80 -9.70
N GLY A 290 -3.27 4.53 -8.44
CA GLY A 290 -3.51 5.55 -7.42
C GLY A 290 -2.26 6.40 -7.13
N ALA A 291 -1.06 5.80 -7.15
CA ALA A 291 0.19 6.57 -7.03
C ALA A 291 0.40 7.52 -8.22
N ILE A 292 0.11 7.07 -9.45
CA ILE A 292 0.22 7.88 -10.67
C ILE A 292 -0.84 9.01 -10.65
N GLU A 293 -2.08 8.69 -10.30
CA GLU A 293 -3.18 9.64 -10.25
C GLU A 293 -2.90 10.76 -9.24
N SER A 294 -2.49 10.40 -8.01
CA SER A 294 -2.13 11.39 -7.00
C SER A 294 -0.92 12.24 -7.39
N GLY A 295 0.07 11.67 -8.09
CA GLY A 295 1.20 12.41 -8.64
C GLY A 295 0.74 13.47 -9.65
N ARG A 296 -0.14 13.09 -10.58
CA ARG A 296 -0.76 14.03 -11.55
C ARG A 296 -1.58 15.11 -10.85
N ARG A 297 -2.38 14.74 -9.84
CA ARG A 297 -3.14 15.69 -9.03
C ARG A 297 -2.22 16.72 -8.38
N ALA A 298 -1.18 16.30 -7.69
CA ALA A 298 -0.25 17.21 -7.00
C ALA A 298 0.47 18.15 -8.00
N ALA A 299 0.87 17.62 -9.16
CA ALA A 299 1.44 18.45 -10.22
C ALA A 299 0.43 19.48 -10.74
N GLN A 300 -0.83 19.10 -10.96
CA GLN A 300 -1.87 20.02 -11.42
C GLN A 300 -2.15 21.12 -10.38
N GLN A 301 -2.23 20.77 -9.09
CA GLN A 301 -2.40 21.76 -8.01
C GLN A 301 -1.28 22.81 -8.01
N ILE A 302 -0.05 22.43 -8.34
CA ILE A 302 1.07 23.37 -8.50
C ILE A 302 0.89 24.24 -9.75
N LEU A 303 0.52 23.65 -10.89
CA LEU A 303 0.34 24.37 -12.15
C LEU A 303 -0.79 25.41 -12.07
N ASP A 304 -1.91 25.07 -11.43
CA ASP A 304 -3.05 25.98 -11.27
C ASP A 304 -2.68 27.25 -10.49
N ARG A 305 -1.72 27.14 -9.56
CA ARG A 305 -1.20 28.29 -8.80
C ARG A 305 -0.33 29.20 -9.64
N PHE A 306 0.46 28.64 -10.54
CA PHE A 306 1.24 29.43 -11.49
C PHE A 306 0.35 30.09 -12.56
N ALA A 307 -0.74 29.43 -12.98
CA ALA A 307 -1.68 29.99 -13.95
C ALA A 307 -2.57 31.09 -13.35
N GLY A 308 -2.88 31.01 -12.05
CA GLY A 308 -3.65 32.03 -11.32
C GLY A 308 -2.85 33.27 -10.95
N ALA A 309 -1.51 33.19 -10.95
CA ALA A 309 -0.63 34.35 -10.79
C ALA A 309 -0.47 35.06 -12.14
N GLY A 310 -1.41 35.96 -12.46
CA GLY A 310 -1.30 36.83 -13.63
C GLY A 310 -0.06 37.75 -13.54
N PRO A 311 0.32 38.45 -14.63
CA PRO A 311 1.56 39.22 -14.73
C PRO A 311 1.71 40.44 -13.77
N GLY A 312 0.87 40.56 -12.74
CA GLY A 312 0.84 41.69 -11.82
C GLY A 312 1.29 41.38 -10.39
N ASP A 313 1.45 40.11 -10.01
CA ASP A 313 1.80 39.70 -8.63
C ASP A 313 3.25 39.23 -8.51
N SER A 314 4.17 40.01 -9.05
CA SER A 314 5.60 39.92 -8.72
C SER A 314 6.04 41.25 -8.12
N LEU A 315 6.55 41.15 -6.88
CA LEU A 315 7.18 42.15 -6.00
C LEU A 315 7.65 43.46 -6.65
#